data_AF-A0A7Y2H1V9-F1
#
_entry.id   AF-A0A7Y2H1V9-F1
#
_cell.length_a   1.000
_cell.length_b   1.000
_cell.length_c   1.000
_cell.angle_alpha   90.00
_cell.angle_beta   90.00
_cell.angle_gamma   90.00
#
_symmetry.space_group_name_H-M   'P 1'
#
loop_
_entity.id
_entity.type
_entity.pdbx_description
1 polymer ?
#
loop_
_entity_poly.entity_id
_entity_poly.type
_entity_poly.pdbx_seq_one_letter_code
_entity_poly.pdbx_strand_id
1 'polypeptide(L)'
;MILRRLLLAALVTSALAFGNVSSVNAQLEQPDDLVTIFYTGDVQGAIASCGCPKLDLGGMTRRAAFLDTLRVSGWDFLTVDAGGIVPFAPMDARKWLKAEHLAKAMARVDLDAVALGYWDLAHGQEYAEKLTGWLDQPILATNYTLPSDKIQLEKTRQFEVKGKTVGMVAFLDPILLTEEHEWIGIEPWNKQEDLIKALSEEVDVLVALANVADSSRMVHLAEIYPELDLIIGSHRGDLPSNVFTAGNTRMVGGGHEGKYLGRADFSFDEEGAVADMRNRYLEVLKRWGRRPWIDEVVTDFNRSVRDLLTSPEGD
;
A
#
# COMPACT_ATOMS: atom_id res chain seq x y z
N MET A 1 -50.05 -16.30 52.30
CA MET A 1 -49.85 -17.32 51.24
C MET A 1 -48.45 -17.17 50.67
N ILE A 2 -47.48 -17.55 51.49
CA ILE A 2 -46.06 -17.72 51.15
C ILE A 2 -45.95 -19.01 50.35
N LEU A 3 -45.34 -19.03 49.15
CA LEU A 3 -44.38 -20.06 48.75
C LEU A 3 -43.80 -19.88 47.34
N ARG A 4 -42.46 -19.86 47.29
CA ARG A 4 -41.57 -20.51 46.31
C ARG A 4 -41.70 -20.18 44.82
N ARG A 5 -40.69 -19.45 44.31
CA ARG A 5 -39.74 -20.01 43.33
C ARG A 5 -38.32 -19.51 43.64
N LEU A 6 -37.47 -20.46 44.01
CA LEU A 6 -36.05 -20.32 44.33
C LEU A 6 -35.22 -20.85 43.15
N LEU A 7 -34.10 -20.17 42.91
CA LEU A 7 -32.79 -20.68 42.47
C LEU A 7 -32.70 -21.40 41.11
N LEU A 8 -31.96 -20.78 40.18
CA LEU A 8 -30.64 -21.29 39.82
C LEU A 8 -29.75 -20.13 39.36
N ALA A 9 -29.00 -19.55 40.31
CA ALA A 9 -27.82 -18.77 40.01
C ALA A 9 -26.68 -19.77 39.75
N ALA A 10 -26.35 -20.00 38.49
CA ALA A 10 -25.10 -20.66 38.14
C ALA A 10 -24.02 -19.58 38.04
N LEU A 11 -23.20 -19.49 39.08
CA LEU A 11 -21.90 -18.84 39.02
C LEU A 11 -21.10 -19.42 37.85
N VAL A 12 -20.81 -18.60 36.85
CA VAL A 12 -19.58 -18.75 36.06
C VAL A 12 -18.68 -17.59 36.45
N THR A 13 -17.98 -17.77 37.57
CA THR A 13 -16.79 -17.01 37.89
C THR A 13 -15.67 -17.49 36.96
N SER A 14 -15.63 -16.97 35.73
CA SER A 14 -14.37 -16.89 35.00
C SER A 14 -13.79 -15.50 35.28
N ALA A 15 -12.84 -15.44 36.21
CA ALA A 15 -11.89 -14.34 36.29
C ALA A 15 -11.07 -14.32 34.99
N LEU A 16 -11.60 -13.65 33.97
CA LEU A 16 -10.84 -13.23 32.80
C LEU A 16 -10.28 -11.85 33.12
N ALA A 17 -8.95 -11.79 33.12
CA ALA A 17 -8.16 -10.61 33.42
C ALA A 17 -8.76 -9.36 32.75
N PHE A 18 -9.21 -8.41 33.56
CA PHE A 18 -9.35 -7.01 33.17
C PHE A 18 -7.94 -6.43 32.96
N GLY A 19 -7.25 -6.90 31.94
CA GLY A 19 -6.10 -6.23 31.36
C GLY A 19 -6.61 -5.13 30.46
N ASN A 20 -6.74 -3.92 31.02
CA ASN A 20 -6.79 -2.62 30.33
C ASN A 20 -7.39 -2.60 28.91
N VAL A 21 -8.71 -2.71 28.81
CA VAL A 21 -9.45 -2.27 27.61
C VAL A 21 -9.13 -0.81 27.27
N SER A 22 -8.87 0.01 28.30
CA SER A 22 -8.48 1.42 28.15
C SER A 22 -7.15 1.65 27.41
N SER A 23 -6.16 0.76 27.52
CA SER A 23 -4.88 0.94 26.81
C SER A 23 -4.93 0.49 25.35
N VAL A 24 -5.84 -0.43 25.03
CA VAL A 24 -6.11 -0.81 23.63
C VAL A 24 -6.94 0.29 22.95
N ASN A 25 -7.95 0.83 23.64
CA ASN A 25 -8.74 1.96 23.11
C ASN A 25 -7.88 3.22 22.93
N ALA A 26 -6.97 3.55 23.85
CA ALA A 26 -6.06 4.70 23.69
C ALA A 26 -5.02 4.54 22.56
N GLN A 27 -4.81 3.32 22.04
CA GLN A 27 -3.97 3.08 20.85
C GLN A 27 -4.78 3.12 19.54
N LEU A 28 -6.11 3.12 19.63
CA LEU A 28 -7.07 3.11 18.53
C LEU A 28 -7.91 4.39 18.46
N GLU A 29 -7.61 5.42 19.25
CA GLU A 29 -8.18 6.75 19.00
C GLU A 29 -7.41 7.41 17.86
N GLN A 30 -8.11 7.67 16.76
CA GLN A 30 -7.56 8.49 15.68
C GLN A 30 -7.49 9.93 16.17
N PRO A 31 -6.34 10.61 16.06
CA PRO A 31 -6.30 12.04 16.30
C PRO A 31 -7.26 12.75 15.35
N ASP A 32 -8.18 13.55 15.88
CA ASP A 32 -9.28 14.15 15.11
C ASP A 32 -8.80 15.12 14.01
N ASP A 33 -7.61 15.71 14.19
CA ASP A 33 -7.07 16.76 13.33
C ASP A 33 -5.98 16.26 12.35
N LEU A 34 -5.84 14.94 12.18
CA LEU A 34 -4.81 14.37 11.30
C LEU A 34 -5.40 13.68 10.08
N VAL A 35 -4.84 14.00 8.91
CA VAL A 35 -5.01 13.18 7.70
C VAL A 35 -3.98 12.06 7.75
N THR A 36 -4.46 10.81 7.77
CA THR A 36 -3.61 9.62 7.83
C THR A 36 -3.60 8.90 6.49
N ILE A 37 -2.40 8.59 5.99
CA ILE A 37 -2.17 7.76 4.81
C ILE A 37 -1.33 6.56 5.23
N PHE A 38 -1.90 5.36 5.12
CA PHE A 38 -1.16 4.12 5.19
C PHE A 38 -0.64 3.77 3.80
N TYR A 39 0.61 3.34 3.72
CA TYR A 39 1.23 3.06 2.43
C TYR A 39 2.11 1.82 2.46
N THR A 40 2.18 1.16 1.31
CA THR A 40 3.16 0.13 1.01
C THR A 40 3.84 0.36 -0.33
N GLY A 41 4.90 -0.38 -0.58
CA GLY A 41 5.56 -0.51 -1.86
C GLY A 41 6.52 -1.71 -1.78
N ASP A 42 6.99 -2.16 -2.94
CA ASP A 42 7.94 -3.27 -3.07
C ASP A 42 7.51 -4.52 -2.29
N VAL A 43 6.22 -4.85 -2.37
CA VAL A 43 5.66 -6.04 -1.72
C VAL A 43 6.19 -7.32 -2.38
N GLN A 44 6.56 -7.28 -3.66
CA GLN A 44 7.33 -8.32 -4.35
C GLN A 44 6.79 -9.75 -4.19
N GLY A 45 5.48 -9.93 -4.31
CA GLY A 45 4.82 -11.23 -4.17
C GLY A 45 4.82 -11.79 -2.74
N ALA A 46 5.15 -10.98 -1.73
CA ALA A 46 5.14 -11.39 -0.32
C ALA A 46 3.72 -11.43 0.26
N ILE A 47 3.04 -12.56 0.05
CA ILE A 47 1.70 -12.81 0.61
C ILE A 47 1.80 -13.30 2.05
N ALA A 48 2.76 -14.19 2.33
CA ALA A 48 3.02 -14.72 3.65
C ALA A 48 4.03 -13.85 4.42
N SER A 49 4.12 -14.06 5.73
CA SER A 49 5.17 -13.46 6.55
C SER A 49 6.53 -14.10 6.24
N CYS A 50 7.62 -13.44 6.64
CA CYS A 50 8.97 -13.93 6.35
C CYS A 50 9.32 -15.25 7.06
N GLY A 51 8.60 -15.61 8.13
CA GLY A 51 8.84 -16.84 8.89
C GLY A 51 10.14 -16.84 9.69
N CYS A 52 10.78 -15.67 9.85
CA CYS A 52 12.06 -15.57 10.53
C CYS A 52 11.92 -15.98 12.03
N PRO A 53 12.77 -16.88 12.55
CA PRO A 53 12.63 -17.39 13.91
C PRO A 53 12.70 -16.33 15.01
N LYS A 54 13.46 -15.25 14.79
CA LYS A 54 13.65 -14.17 15.77
C LYS A 54 12.50 -13.17 15.76
N LEU A 55 12.08 -12.75 14.56
CA LEU A 55 11.03 -11.75 14.38
C LEU A 55 10.32 -12.01 13.06
N ASP A 56 9.16 -12.63 13.15
CA ASP A 56 8.33 -12.99 12.01
C ASP A 56 7.47 -11.79 11.58
N LEU A 57 7.90 -11.09 10.55
CA LEU A 57 7.30 -9.86 10.02
C LEU A 57 6.53 -10.09 8.71
N GLY A 58 5.62 -9.19 8.42
CA GLY A 58 4.92 -9.12 7.15
C GLY A 58 3.75 -10.07 7.04
N GLY A 59 3.30 -10.27 5.80
CA GLY A 59 2.15 -11.09 5.47
C GLY A 59 0.87 -10.28 5.33
N MET A 60 0.18 -10.52 4.23
CA MET A 60 -1.02 -9.79 3.83
C MET A 60 -2.16 -9.95 4.84
N THR A 61 -2.30 -11.15 5.43
CA THR A 61 -3.35 -11.46 6.42
C THR A 61 -3.29 -10.54 7.64
N ARG A 62 -2.07 -10.15 8.03
CA ARG A 62 -1.83 -9.29 9.20
C ARG A 62 -2.09 -7.83 8.87
N ARG A 63 -1.65 -7.38 7.68
CA ARG A 63 -1.90 -6.02 7.18
C ARG A 63 -3.39 -5.75 7.06
N ALA A 64 -4.12 -6.62 6.38
CA ALA A 64 -5.56 -6.46 6.24
C ALA A 64 -6.27 -6.52 7.60
N ALA A 65 -5.85 -7.42 8.50
CA ALA A 65 -6.43 -7.49 9.84
C ALA A 65 -6.27 -6.17 10.61
N PHE A 66 -5.11 -5.54 10.50
CA PHE A 66 -4.85 -4.25 11.12
C PHE A 66 -5.72 -3.15 10.51
N LEU A 67 -5.70 -2.98 9.19
CA LEU A 67 -6.47 -1.95 8.48
C LEU A 67 -7.98 -2.10 8.71
N ASP A 68 -8.52 -3.31 8.59
CA ASP A 68 -9.92 -3.60 8.88
C ASP A 68 -10.30 -3.25 10.33
N THR A 69 -9.39 -3.48 11.29
CA THR A 69 -9.66 -3.12 12.68
C THR A 69 -9.78 -1.62 12.85
N LEU A 70 -8.95 -0.83 12.15
CA LEU A 70 -9.04 0.63 12.14
C LEU A 70 -10.35 1.09 11.50
N ARG A 71 -10.72 0.53 10.35
CA ARG A 71 -11.99 0.84 9.66
C ARG A 71 -13.21 0.55 10.54
N VAL A 72 -13.27 -0.62 11.16
CA VAL A 72 -14.36 -1.00 12.08
C VAL A 72 -14.39 -0.10 13.32
N SER A 73 -13.24 0.43 13.73
CA SER A 73 -13.13 1.39 14.84
C SER A 73 -13.49 2.83 14.43
N GLY A 74 -13.90 3.05 13.17
CA GLY A 74 -14.32 4.36 12.66
C GLY A 74 -13.17 5.28 12.25
N TRP A 75 -11.97 4.75 12.03
CA TRP A 75 -10.89 5.56 11.45
C TRP A 75 -11.20 5.90 10.00
N ASP A 76 -10.90 7.15 9.63
CA ASP A 76 -10.97 7.66 8.26
C ASP A 76 -9.55 7.91 7.76
N PHE A 77 -9.10 7.15 6.76
CA PHE A 77 -7.72 7.16 6.28
C PHE A 77 -7.64 6.60 4.86
N LEU A 78 -6.53 6.90 4.18
CA LEU A 78 -6.22 6.33 2.87
C LEU A 78 -5.24 5.17 2.99
N THR A 79 -5.37 4.18 2.11
CA THR A 79 -4.43 3.07 1.95
C THR A 79 -3.93 3.03 0.51
N VAL A 80 -2.63 3.18 0.31
CA VAL A 80 -2.03 3.26 -1.03
C VAL A 80 -0.87 2.30 -1.22
N ASP A 81 -0.62 1.91 -2.48
CA ASP A 81 0.57 1.14 -2.84
C ASP A 81 1.36 1.82 -3.95
N ALA A 82 2.66 2.03 -3.71
CA ALA A 82 3.54 2.74 -4.63
C ALA A 82 4.08 1.84 -5.77
N GLY A 83 3.61 0.60 -5.91
CA GLY A 83 4.08 -0.36 -6.91
C GLY A 83 5.22 -1.25 -6.41
N GLY A 84 5.79 -2.04 -7.33
CA GLY A 84 6.74 -3.10 -6.96
C GLY A 84 6.01 -4.32 -6.38
N ILE A 85 4.84 -4.63 -6.94
CA ILE A 85 4.00 -5.76 -6.53
C ILE A 85 4.66 -7.06 -6.99
N VAL A 86 5.24 -7.05 -8.19
CA VAL A 86 5.87 -8.21 -8.82
C VAL A 86 7.29 -8.42 -8.29
N PRO A 87 7.70 -9.68 -8.01
CA PRO A 87 9.08 -9.95 -7.56
C PRO A 87 10.13 -9.45 -8.55
N PHE A 88 11.19 -8.81 -8.05
CA PHE A 88 12.33 -8.38 -8.84
C PHE A 88 13.17 -9.59 -9.31
N ALA A 89 12.87 -10.12 -10.50
CA ALA A 89 13.64 -11.14 -11.22
C ALA A 89 12.93 -11.53 -12.53
N PRO A 90 13.59 -12.27 -13.45
CA PRO A 90 12.91 -12.92 -14.56
C PRO A 90 11.71 -13.73 -14.07
N MET A 91 10.59 -13.60 -14.79
CA MET A 91 9.34 -14.26 -14.45
C MET A 91 9.48 -15.77 -14.63
N ASP A 92 9.13 -16.52 -13.58
CA ASP A 92 8.94 -17.97 -13.62
C ASP A 92 7.53 -18.29 -13.11
N ALA A 93 7.08 -19.53 -13.28
CA ALA A 93 5.74 -19.95 -12.90
C ALA A 93 5.44 -19.72 -11.39
N ARG A 94 6.45 -19.81 -10.51
CA ARG A 94 6.26 -19.57 -9.08
C ARG A 94 6.09 -18.08 -8.78
N LYS A 95 6.89 -17.20 -9.40
CA LYS A 95 6.77 -15.74 -9.26
C LYS A 95 5.46 -15.25 -9.84
N TRP A 96 5.00 -15.84 -10.94
CA TRP A 96 3.69 -15.58 -11.52
C TRP A 96 2.58 -15.84 -10.51
N LEU A 97 2.56 -17.04 -9.92
CA LEU A 97 1.58 -17.40 -8.88
C LEU A 97 1.66 -16.45 -7.68
N LYS A 98 2.86 -16.04 -7.27
CA LYS A 98 3.02 -15.06 -6.18
C LYS A 98 2.40 -13.71 -6.53
N ALA A 99 2.68 -13.17 -7.71
CA ALA A 99 2.14 -11.89 -8.14
C ALA A 99 0.60 -11.97 -8.28
N GLU A 100 0.08 -13.04 -8.89
CA GLU A 100 -1.36 -13.28 -9.03
C GLU A 100 -2.09 -13.29 -7.69
N HIS A 101 -1.63 -14.12 -6.76
CA HIS A 101 -2.32 -14.27 -5.48
C HIS A 101 -2.12 -13.04 -4.59
N LEU A 102 -0.99 -12.33 -4.72
CA LEU A 102 -0.80 -11.05 -4.04
C LEU A 102 -1.78 -10.00 -4.57
N ALA A 103 -1.89 -9.83 -5.89
CA ALA A 103 -2.79 -8.86 -6.51
C ALA A 103 -4.25 -9.15 -6.14
N LYS A 104 -4.69 -10.41 -6.20
CA LYS A 104 -6.02 -10.85 -5.74
C LYS A 104 -6.26 -10.57 -4.25
N ALA A 105 -5.22 -10.66 -3.42
CA ALA A 105 -5.33 -10.29 -2.01
C ALA A 105 -5.41 -8.76 -1.83
N MET A 106 -4.63 -7.98 -2.60
CA MET A 106 -4.64 -6.52 -2.60
C MET A 106 -6.01 -5.95 -3.00
N ALA A 107 -6.66 -6.54 -4.00
CA ALA A 107 -8.02 -6.18 -4.43
C ALA A 107 -9.06 -6.21 -3.29
N ARG A 108 -8.81 -7.02 -2.25
CA ARG A 108 -9.69 -7.17 -1.09
C ARG A 108 -9.28 -6.33 0.13
N VAL A 109 -8.12 -5.67 0.09
CA VAL A 109 -7.63 -4.79 1.18
C VAL A 109 -8.21 -3.38 1.08
N ASP A 110 -9.01 -3.10 0.04
CA ASP A 110 -9.67 -1.81 -0.20
C ASP A 110 -8.63 -0.69 -0.26
N LEU A 111 -7.81 -0.73 -1.31
CA LEU A 111 -6.78 0.29 -1.55
C LEU A 111 -7.43 1.46 -2.27
N ASP A 112 -7.11 2.67 -1.84
CA ASP A 112 -7.61 3.91 -2.42
C ASP A 112 -6.88 4.25 -3.72
N ALA A 113 -5.58 3.97 -3.78
CA ALA A 113 -4.76 4.17 -4.97
C ALA A 113 -3.62 3.15 -5.08
N VAL A 114 -3.36 2.70 -6.31
CA VAL A 114 -2.24 1.81 -6.64
C VAL A 114 -1.49 2.38 -7.84
N ALA A 115 -0.18 2.49 -7.71
CA ALA A 115 0.74 2.73 -8.82
C ALA A 115 1.33 1.41 -9.31
N LEU A 116 1.79 1.39 -10.57
CA LEU A 116 2.62 0.31 -11.10
C LEU A 116 4.06 0.78 -11.21
N GLY A 117 4.99 -0.12 -10.87
CA GLY A 117 6.41 0.06 -11.05
C GLY A 117 6.95 -0.64 -12.28
N TYR A 118 8.26 -0.50 -12.50
CA TYR A 118 8.96 -1.12 -13.62
C TYR A 118 8.70 -2.63 -13.71
N TRP A 119 8.86 -3.38 -12.61
CA TRP A 119 8.68 -4.85 -12.62
C TRP A 119 7.23 -5.29 -12.80
N ASP A 120 6.28 -4.41 -12.50
CA ASP A 120 4.86 -4.68 -12.72
C ASP A 120 4.53 -4.64 -14.23
N LEU A 121 5.32 -3.90 -15.00
CA LEU A 121 5.19 -3.73 -16.45
C LEU A 121 6.22 -4.54 -17.26
N ALA A 122 7.36 -4.92 -16.68
CA ALA A 122 8.50 -5.52 -17.40
C ALA A 122 8.19 -6.83 -18.15
N HIS A 123 7.04 -7.46 -17.90
CA HIS A 123 6.61 -8.70 -18.55
C HIS A 123 5.62 -8.49 -19.70
N GLY A 124 5.50 -7.25 -20.17
CA GLY A 124 4.75 -6.89 -21.38
C GLY A 124 3.25 -6.66 -21.14
N GLN A 125 2.59 -6.20 -22.19
CA GLN A 125 1.19 -5.75 -22.14
C GLN A 125 0.23 -6.83 -21.63
N GLU A 126 0.32 -8.06 -22.12
CA GLU A 126 -0.61 -9.14 -21.72
C GLU A 126 -0.51 -9.42 -20.21
N TYR A 127 0.70 -9.36 -19.67
CA TYR A 127 0.90 -9.53 -18.24
C TYR A 127 0.34 -8.36 -17.44
N ALA A 128 0.59 -7.12 -17.88
CA ALA A 128 0.03 -5.93 -17.25
C ALA A 128 -1.52 -5.97 -17.22
N GLU A 129 -2.16 -6.45 -18.30
CA GLU A 129 -3.61 -6.67 -18.33
C GLU A 129 -4.07 -7.70 -17.27
N LYS A 130 -3.33 -8.79 -17.08
CA LYS A 130 -3.65 -9.79 -16.05
C LYS A 130 -3.44 -9.24 -14.64
N LEU A 131 -2.32 -8.57 -14.40
CA LEU A 131 -1.99 -7.99 -13.11
C LEU A 131 -3.05 -6.98 -12.67
N THR A 132 -3.41 -6.04 -13.55
CA THR A 132 -4.43 -5.02 -13.27
C THR A 132 -5.82 -5.64 -13.15
N GLY A 133 -6.14 -6.66 -13.95
CA GLY A 133 -7.38 -7.44 -13.79
C GLY A 133 -7.46 -8.20 -12.46
N TRP A 134 -6.32 -8.62 -11.87
CA TRP A 134 -6.31 -9.22 -10.53
C TRP A 134 -6.39 -8.20 -9.40
N LEU A 135 -5.85 -6.99 -9.60
CA LEU A 135 -5.95 -5.86 -8.66
C LEU A 135 -7.36 -5.27 -8.62
N ASP A 136 -8.09 -5.37 -9.73
CA ASP A 136 -9.50 -4.98 -9.89
C ASP A 136 -9.80 -3.55 -9.44
N GLN A 137 -8.90 -2.61 -9.79
CA GLN A 137 -9.03 -1.19 -9.45
C GLN A 137 -8.31 -0.31 -10.49
N PRO A 138 -8.69 0.97 -10.62
CA PRO A 138 -7.96 1.94 -11.43
C PRO A 138 -6.51 2.08 -10.97
N ILE A 139 -5.61 2.24 -11.94
CA ILE A 139 -4.18 2.43 -11.71
C ILE A 139 -3.85 3.91 -11.89
N LEU A 140 -3.15 4.49 -10.92
CA LEU A 140 -2.57 5.81 -11.09
C LEU A 140 -1.36 5.75 -12.03
N ALA A 141 -1.38 6.59 -13.05
CA ALA A 141 -0.36 6.70 -14.08
C ALA A 141 -0.31 8.13 -14.63
N THR A 142 0.46 9.00 -13.98
CA THR A 142 0.50 10.43 -14.32
C THR A 142 1.33 10.71 -15.57
N ASN A 143 2.48 10.04 -15.71
CA ASN A 143 3.42 10.30 -16.81
C ASN A 143 3.57 9.14 -17.80
N TYR A 144 2.70 8.13 -17.76
CA TYR A 144 2.74 7.06 -18.75
C TYR A 144 1.35 6.63 -19.19
N THR A 145 1.28 6.04 -20.38
CA THR A 145 0.08 5.43 -20.94
C THR A 145 0.39 3.99 -21.36
N LEU A 146 -0.63 3.16 -21.39
CA LEU A 146 -0.57 1.79 -21.88
C LEU A 146 -1.52 1.65 -23.08
N PRO A 147 -1.18 0.85 -24.10
CA PRO A 147 -1.95 0.72 -25.33
C PRO A 147 -3.24 -0.10 -25.16
N SER A 148 -3.46 -0.67 -23.98
CA SER A 148 -4.63 -1.51 -23.68
C SER A 148 -5.78 -0.68 -23.12
N ASP A 149 -6.96 -0.83 -23.70
CA ASP A 149 -8.22 -0.25 -23.21
C ASP A 149 -8.79 -1.00 -22.00
N LYS A 150 -8.27 -2.20 -21.69
CA LYS A 150 -8.67 -2.99 -20.52
C LYS A 150 -8.08 -2.47 -19.23
N ILE A 151 -7.03 -1.67 -19.31
CA ILE A 151 -6.36 -1.11 -18.14
C ILE A 151 -6.91 0.29 -17.90
N GLN A 152 -7.61 0.47 -16.79
CA GLN A 152 -8.13 1.78 -16.41
C GLN A 152 -7.00 2.59 -15.77
N LEU A 153 -6.51 3.59 -16.50
CA LEU A 153 -5.48 4.51 -16.03
C LEU A 153 -6.10 5.85 -15.66
N GLU A 154 -5.70 6.37 -14.50
CA GLU A 154 -6.06 7.70 -14.03
C GLU A 154 -4.77 8.50 -13.81
N LYS A 155 -4.70 9.72 -14.36
CA LYS A 155 -3.51 10.57 -14.17
C LYS A 155 -3.41 11.08 -12.73
N THR A 156 -4.55 11.34 -12.11
CA THR A 156 -4.68 11.91 -10.77
C THR A 156 -5.93 11.33 -10.10
N ARG A 157 -5.96 11.36 -8.77
CA ARG A 157 -7.17 11.07 -8.00
C ARG A 157 -7.22 11.92 -6.75
N GLN A 158 -8.41 12.37 -6.38
CA GLN A 158 -8.64 13.20 -5.18
C GLN A 158 -9.51 12.44 -4.19
N PHE A 159 -9.25 12.64 -2.90
CA PHE A 159 -9.96 12.00 -1.80
C PHE A 159 -10.28 13.03 -0.73
N GLU A 160 -11.39 12.82 -0.02
CA GLU A 160 -11.75 13.60 1.17
C GLU A 160 -11.45 12.76 2.40
N VAL A 161 -10.64 13.27 3.31
CA VAL A 161 -10.30 12.62 4.59
C VAL A 161 -10.42 13.65 5.68
N LYS A 162 -11.31 13.43 6.66
CA LYS A 162 -11.49 14.36 7.79
C LYS A 162 -11.72 15.83 7.36
N GLY A 163 -12.37 16.05 6.22
CA GLY A 163 -12.67 17.39 5.68
C GLY A 163 -11.47 18.10 5.03
N LYS A 164 -10.43 17.34 4.68
CA LYS A 164 -9.27 17.78 3.92
C LYS A 164 -9.21 17.01 2.60
N THR A 165 -8.86 17.69 1.52
CA THR A 165 -8.72 17.09 0.19
C THR A 165 -7.29 16.61 -0.01
N VAL A 166 -7.11 15.34 -0.36
CA VAL A 166 -5.81 14.73 -0.69
C VAL A 166 -5.75 14.41 -2.18
N GLY A 167 -4.83 15.04 -2.90
CA GLY A 167 -4.50 14.74 -4.29
C GLY A 167 -3.42 13.67 -4.39
N MET A 168 -3.57 12.74 -5.33
CA MET A 168 -2.61 11.69 -5.60
C MET A 168 -2.22 11.61 -7.06
N VAL A 169 -0.92 11.43 -7.28
CA VAL A 169 -0.30 11.22 -8.59
C VAL A 169 0.68 10.06 -8.53
N ALA A 170 0.97 9.44 -9.67
CA ALA A 170 1.91 8.34 -9.76
C ALA A 170 2.89 8.50 -10.92
N PHE A 171 4.18 8.44 -10.59
CA PHE A 171 5.27 8.61 -11.55
C PHE A 171 6.06 7.31 -11.71
N LEU A 172 6.34 6.97 -12.97
CA LEU A 172 7.35 5.99 -13.34
C LEU A 172 8.59 6.73 -13.83
N ASP A 173 9.76 6.36 -13.35
CA ASP A 173 11.02 6.98 -13.78
C ASP A 173 11.39 6.57 -15.20
N PRO A 174 11.46 7.51 -16.17
CA PRO A 174 11.77 7.18 -17.56
C PRO A 174 13.13 6.50 -17.73
N ILE A 175 14.08 6.70 -16.81
CA ILE A 175 15.41 6.07 -16.89
C ILE A 175 15.37 4.54 -16.70
N LEU A 176 14.29 4.02 -16.11
CA LEU A 176 14.13 2.58 -15.90
C LEU A 176 13.75 1.84 -17.18
N LEU A 177 13.22 2.54 -18.18
CA LEU A 177 12.71 1.94 -19.41
C LEU A 177 13.80 1.77 -20.47
N THR A 178 13.69 0.68 -21.22
CA THR A 178 14.60 0.29 -22.30
C THR A 178 13.80 0.05 -23.60
N GLU A 179 14.47 -0.31 -24.69
CA GLU A 179 13.82 -0.69 -25.97
C GLU A 179 12.80 -1.83 -25.81
N GLU A 180 12.98 -2.72 -24.83
CA GLU A 180 12.02 -3.80 -24.52
C GLU A 180 10.67 -3.28 -23.98
N HIS A 181 10.59 -1.99 -23.65
CA HIS A 181 9.45 -1.33 -23.03
C HIS A 181 8.82 -0.25 -23.92
N GLU A 182 9.12 -0.23 -25.23
CA GLU A 182 8.58 0.75 -26.19
C GLU A 182 7.05 0.78 -26.28
N TRP A 183 6.39 -0.28 -25.82
CA TRP A 183 4.92 -0.34 -25.74
C TRP A 183 4.34 0.55 -24.63
N ILE A 184 5.17 1.10 -23.72
CA ILE A 184 4.77 2.05 -22.69
C ILE A 184 4.97 3.46 -23.22
N GLY A 185 3.88 4.22 -23.37
CA GLY A 185 3.95 5.63 -23.76
C GLY A 185 4.38 6.50 -22.58
N ILE A 186 5.69 6.59 -22.33
CA ILE A 186 6.29 7.36 -21.22
C ILE A 186 6.55 8.82 -21.60
N GLU A 187 6.16 9.74 -20.74
CA GLU A 187 6.48 11.17 -20.85
C GLU A 187 7.56 11.56 -19.83
N PRO A 188 8.48 12.48 -20.19
CA PRO A 188 9.36 13.12 -19.24
C PRO A 188 8.56 13.76 -18.09
N TRP A 189 9.09 13.70 -16.87
CA TRP A 189 8.37 14.18 -15.70
C TRP A 189 7.86 15.61 -15.87
N ASN A 190 8.70 16.53 -16.34
CA ASN A 190 8.36 17.96 -16.53
C ASN A 190 7.20 18.25 -17.53
N LYS A 191 6.67 17.24 -18.23
CA LYS A 191 5.48 17.41 -19.08
C LYS A 191 4.17 17.50 -18.31
N GLN A 192 4.19 17.23 -17.00
CA GLN A 192 2.98 17.25 -16.15
C GLN A 192 2.85 18.53 -15.32
N GLU A 193 3.65 19.57 -15.58
CA GLU A 193 3.67 20.83 -14.82
C GLU A 193 2.30 21.48 -14.67
N ASP A 194 1.57 21.67 -15.78
CA ASP A 194 0.24 22.27 -15.74
C ASP A 194 -0.75 21.43 -14.92
N LEU A 195 -0.64 20.10 -15.00
CA LEU A 195 -1.51 19.17 -14.27
C LEU A 195 -1.22 19.20 -12.77
N ILE A 196 0.06 19.14 -12.38
CA ILE A 196 0.48 19.15 -10.98
C ILE A 196 0.16 20.49 -10.33
N LYS A 197 0.41 21.59 -11.03
CA LYS A 197 0.08 22.92 -10.55
C LYS A 197 -1.42 23.10 -10.35
N ALA A 198 -2.24 22.75 -11.34
CA ALA A 198 -3.70 22.82 -11.20
C ALA A 198 -4.21 21.96 -10.04
N LEU A 199 -3.70 20.73 -9.90
CA LEU A 199 -4.09 19.85 -8.81
C LEU A 199 -3.67 20.42 -7.44
N SER A 200 -2.49 21.03 -7.32
CA SER A 200 -2.01 21.63 -6.06
C SER A 200 -2.87 22.80 -5.57
N GLU A 201 -3.59 23.48 -6.47
CA GLU A 201 -4.51 24.56 -6.12
C GLU A 201 -5.87 24.03 -5.63
N GLU A 202 -6.17 22.75 -5.84
CA GLU A 202 -7.45 22.10 -5.51
C GLU A 202 -7.38 21.23 -4.25
N VAL A 203 -6.19 20.94 -3.72
CA VAL A 203 -6.01 19.98 -2.63
C VAL A 203 -5.23 20.56 -1.46
N ASP A 204 -5.53 20.10 -0.25
CA ASP A 204 -4.78 20.47 0.96
C ASP A 204 -3.46 19.70 1.09
N VAL A 205 -3.39 18.48 0.54
CA VAL A 205 -2.19 17.62 0.56
C VAL A 205 -1.99 16.99 -0.81
N LEU A 206 -0.78 17.10 -1.37
CA LEU A 206 -0.42 16.48 -2.64
C LEU A 206 0.65 15.40 -2.47
N VAL A 207 0.30 14.16 -2.85
CA VAL A 207 1.15 12.96 -2.67
C VAL A 207 1.51 12.33 -4.01
N ALA A 208 2.80 12.05 -4.21
CA ALA A 208 3.29 11.26 -5.34
C ALA A 208 3.68 9.84 -4.92
N LEU A 209 3.15 8.85 -5.64
CA LEU A 209 3.63 7.47 -5.66
C LEU A 209 4.67 7.34 -6.76
N ALA A 210 5.92 7.00 -6.45
CA ALA A 210 7.01 7.12 -7.42
C ALA A 210 7.84 5.84 -7.53
N ASN A 211 7.73 5.12 -8.66
CA ASN A 211 8.67 4.03 -8.94
C ASN A 211 9.93 4.59 -9.59
N VAL A 212 11.01 4.71 -8.82
CA VAL A 212 12.22 5.46 -9.20
C VAL A 212 13.49 4.67 -8.97
N ALA A 213 14.53 4.93 -9.76
CA ALA A 213 15.75 4.11 -9.70
C ALA A 213 16.47 4.19 -8.34
N ASP A 214 16.46 5.36 -7.69
CA ASP A 214 17.08 5.57 -6.38
C ASP A 214 16.58 6.88 -5.72
N SER A 215 17.09 7.19 -4.52
CA SER A 215 16.69 8.38 -3.77
C SER A 215 17.06 9.71 -4.44
N SER A 216 18.11 9.75 -5.28
CA SER A 216 18.48 10.97 -6.03
C SER A 216 17.41 11.32 -7.07
N ARG A 217 16.74 10.30 -7.62
CA ARG A 217 15.62 10.46 -8.53
C ARG A 217 14.37 11.01 -7.82
N MET A 218 14.16 10.65 -6.54
CA MET A 218 13.12 11.29 -5.70
C MET A 218 13.40 12.78 -5.51
N VAL A 219 14.65 13.15 -5.21
CA VAL A 219 15.06 14.56 -5.07
C VAL A 219 14.80 15.32 -6.37
N HIS A 220 15.22 14.76 -7.52
CA HIS A 220 14.96 15.36 -8.82
C HIS A 220 13.46 15.58 -9.06
N LEU A 221 12.61 14.60 -8.73
CA LEU A 221 11.16 14.76 -8.88
C LEU A 221 10.61 15.89 -7.99
N ALA A 222 11.09 16.00 -6.74
CA ALA A 222 10.73 17.10 -5.84
C ALA A 222 11.24 18.47 -6.32
N GLU A 223 12.38 18.52 -7.02
CA GLU A 223 12.89 19.75 -7.64
C GLU A 223 12.05 20.20 -8.84
N ILE A 224 11.50 19.25 -9.62
CA ILE A 224 10.56 19.56 -10.71
C ILE A 224 9.21 20.02 -10.13
N TYR A 225 8.75 19.38 -9.06
CA TYR A 225 7.44 19.59 -8.45
C TYR A 225 7.55 19.96 -6.97
N PRO A 226 7.94 21.20 -6.65
CA PRO A 226 8.01 21.67 -5.27
C PRO A 226 6.64 21.77 -4.57
N GLU A 227 5.54 21.64 -5.31
CA GLU A 227 4.17 21.56 -4.81
C GLU A 227 3.84 20.23 -4.10
N LEU A 228 4.67 19.20 -4.27
CA LEU A 228 4.46 17.90 -3.62
C LEU A 228 4.77 18.00 -2.12
N ASP A 229 3.85 17.54 -1.27
CA ASP A 229 4.09 17.43 0.17
C ASP A 229 4.84 16.15 0.53
N LEU A 230 4.54 15.06 -0.18
CA LEU A 230 5.09 13.72 0.08
C LEU A 230 5.35 12.94 -1.21
N ILE A 231 6.52 12.32 -1.30
CA ILE A 231 6.85 11.29 -2.28
C ILE A 231 7.04 9.96 -1.55
N ILE A 232 6.21 8.96 -1.90
CA ILE A 232 6.35 7.57 -1.47
C ILE A 232 6.99 6.80 -2.62
N GLY A 233 8.25 6.42 -2.46
CA GLY A 233 8.99 5.73 -3.51
C GLY A 233 8.87 4.20 -3.44
N SER A 234 8.97 3.53 -4.59
CA SER A 234 9.19 2.08 -4.72
C SER A 234 10.27 1.77 -5.78
N HIS A 235 10.91 0.60 -5.71
CA HIS A 235 11.61 -0.03 -6.84
C HIS A 235 12.00 -1.50 -6.58
N ARG A 236 12.93 -1.72 -5.65
CA ARG A 236 13.49 -3.05 -5.30
C ARG A 236 13.64 -3.21 -3.78
N GLY A 237 12.95 -2.40 -2.99
CA GLY A 237 13.05 -2.36 -1.54
C GLY A 237 14.33 -1.68 -1.02
N ASP A 238 15.01 -0.92 -1.88
CA ASP A 238 16.27 -0.23 -1.62
C ASP A 238 16.08 1.26 -1.29
N LEU A 239 14.85 1.76 -1.32
CA LEU A 239 14.54 3.14 -1.00
C LEU A 239 14.58 3.43 0.51
N PRO A 240 14.69 4.73 0.89
CA PRO A 240 15.03 5.11 2.25
C PRO A 240 14.05 4.64 3.31
N SER A 241 14.61 4.07 4.38
CA SER A 241 13.88 3.64 5.57
C SER A 241 13.64 4.76 6.60
N ASN A 242 14.06 5.99 6.30
CA ASN A 242 13.81 7.19 7.10
C ASN A 242 13.28 8.30 6.20
N VAL A 243 12.51 9.22 6.79
CA VAL A 243 12.08 10.45 6.10
C VAL A 243 13.30 11.32 5.83
N PHE A 244 13.34 11.89 4.63
CA PHE A 244 14.23 13.01 4.30
C PHE A 244 13.46 14.03 3.47
N THR A 245 14.04 15.22 3.29
CA THR A 245 13.34 16.36 2.68
C THR A 245 14.19 17.02 1.61
N ALA A 246 13.56 17.48 0.53
CA ALA A 246 14.12 18.40 -0.45
C ALA A 246 13.14 19.56 -0.62
N GLY A 247 13.56 20.79 -0.33
CA GLY A 247 12.64 21.92 -0.22
C GLY A 247 11.60 21.68 0.89
N ASN A 248 10.32 21.72 0.52
CA ASN A 248 9.19 21.42 1.41
C ASN A 248 8.70 19.97 1.27
N THR A 249 9.15 19.26 0.24
CA THR A 249 8.69 17.89 -0.08
C THR A 249 9.40 16.87 0.79
N ARG A 250 8.61 16.06 1.48
CA ARG A 250 9.10 14.93 2.30
C ARG A 250 9.13 13.67 1.46
N MET A 251 10.10 12.80 1.72
CA MET A 251 10.35 11.60 0.91
C MET A 251 10.56 10.37 1.80
N VAL A 252 9.93 9.27 1.43
CA VAL A 252 9.98 7.97 2.13
C VAL A 252 9.98 6.81 1.14
N GLY A 253 10.57 5.67 1.50
CA GLY A 253 10.39 4.42 0.75
C GLY A 253 9.12 3.66 1.17
N GLY A 254 8.53 2.90 0.27
CA GLY A 254 7.32 2.09 0.51
C GLY A 254 7.53 0.87 1.43
N GLY A 255 8.78 0.61 1.82
CA GLY A 255 9.17 -0.57 2.59
C GLY A 255 9.65 -1.71 1.69
N HIS A 256 9.63 -2.93 2.21
CA HIS A 256 10.07 -4.12 1.48
C HIS A 256 9.30 -5.35 1.95
N GLU A 257 8.79 -6.15 0.99
CA GLU A 257 8.08 -7.42 1.22
C GLU A 257 6.88 -7.30 2.17
N GLY A 258 6.30 -6.11 2.29
CA GLY A 258 5.21 -5.82 3.22
C GLY A 258 5.56 -6.10 4.70
N LYS A 259 6.84 -6.11 5.08
CA LYS A 259 7.30 -6.29 6.48
C LYS A 259 6.92 -5.11 7.37
N TYR A 260 6.80 -3.94 6.76
CA TYR A 260 6.37 -2.71 7.38
C TYR A 260 5.15 -2.17 6.65
N LEU A 261 4.24 -1.56 7.40
CA LEU A 261 3.18 -0.71 6.89
C LEU A 261 3.59 0.73 7.20
N GLY A 262 3.82 1.53 6.16
CA GLY A 262 4.10 2.95 6.31
C GLY A 262 2.85 3.68 6.80
N ARG A 263 3.04 4.71 7.62
CA ARG A 263 1.98 5.60 8.10
C ARG A 263 2.50 7.02 8.10
N ALA A 264 1.95 7.85 7.22
CA ALA A 264 2.14 9.29 7.20
C ALA A 264 0.92 9.96 7.86
N ASP A 265 1.16 10.79 8.88
CA ASP A 265 0.14 11.62 9.51
C ASP A 265 0.45 13.09 9.22
N PHE A 266 -0.47 13.80 8.58
CA PHE A 266 -0.37 15.24 8.29
C PHE A 266 -1.16 16.05 9.29
N SER A 267 -0.57 17.11 9.82
CA SER A 267 -1.25 18.13 10.61
C SER A 267 -1.23 19.47 9.89
N PHE A 268 -2.24 20.29 10.14
CA PHE A 268 -2.44 21.56 9.47
C PHE A 268 -2.30 22.74 10.43
N ASP A 269 -1.91 23.91 9.92
CA ASP A 269 -1.92 25.17 10.67
C ASP A 269 -3.32 25.82 10.68
N GLU A 270 -3.44 27.00 11.30
CA GLU A 270 -4.71 27.73 11.40
C GLU A 270 -5.22 28.20 10.03
N GLU A 271 -4.31 28.42 9.09
CA GLU A 271 -4.59 28.78 7.69
C GLU A 271 -4.97 27.57 6.83
N GLY A 272 -4.82 26.36 7.37
CA GLY A 272 -5.19 25.11 6.71
C GLY A 272 -4.09 24.48 5.87
N ALA A 273 -2.88 25.04 5.85
CA ALA A 273 -1.72 24.50 5.14
C ALA A 273 -1.02 23.40 5.95
N VAL A 274 -0.26 22.53 5.29
CA VAL A 274 0.48 21.44 5.95
C VAL A 274 1.56 22.00 6.89
N ALA A 275 1.35 21.86 8.19
CA ALA A 275 2.30 22.31 9.23
C ALA A 275 3.39 21.27 9.53
N ASP A 276 3.01 20.00 9.66
CA ASP A 276 3.92 18.89 9.96
C ASP A 276 3.46 17.60 9.26
N MET A 277 4.39 16.69 8.99
CA MET A 277 4.09 15.32 8.59
C MET A 277 5.00 14.37 9.35
N ARG A 278 4.37 13.43 10.05
CA ARG A 278 5.06 12.41 10.83
C ARG A 278 4.93 11.08 10.12
N ASN A 279 6.08 10.45 9.86
CA ASN A 279 6.10 9.11 9.31
C ASN A 279 6.46 8.06 10.36
N ARG A 280 5.85 6.88 10.24
CA ARG A 280 6.25 5.69 10.99
C ARG A 280 6.19 4.45 10.11
N TYR A 281 7.21 3.60 10.22
CA TYR A 281 7.16 2.23 9.72
C TYR A 281 6.64 1.31 10.82
N LEU A 282 5.40 0.86 10.67
CA LEU A 282 4.78 -0.05 11.62
C LEU A 282 5.17 -1.48 11.27
N GLU A 283 5.89 -2.15 12.17
CA GLU A 283 6.21 -3.57 12.02
C GLU A 283 4.93 -4.40 11.90
N VAL A 284 4.82 -5.17 10.82
CA VAL A 284 3.65 -6.04 10.57
C VAL A 284 3.81 -7.32 11.40
N LEU A 285 3.26 -7.29 12.61
CA LEU A 285 3.46 -8.32 13.63
C LEU A 285 2.31 -9.32 13.67
N LYS A 286 2.60 -10.55 14.10
CA LYS A 286 1.59 -11.61 14.32
C LYS A 286 0.42 -11.17 15.22
N ARG A 287 0.66 -10.25 16.16
CA ARG A 287 -0.36 -9.73 17.09
C ARG A 287 -1.45 -8.89 16.43
N TRP A 288 -1.26 -8.43 15.19
CA TRP A 288 -2.31 -7.70 14.43
C TRP A 288 -3.48 -8.61 14.04
N GLY A 289 -3.35 -9.91 14.24
CA GLY A 289 -4.40 -10.88 13.96
C GLY A 289 -4.31 -11.41 12.54
N ARG A 290 -5.42 -12.01 12.10
CA ARG A 290 -5.56 -12.65 10.78
C ARG A 290 -6.93 -12.32 10.21
N ARG A 291 -7.06 -12.43 8.90
CA ARG A 291 -8.35 -12.46 8.21
C ARG A 291 -8.52 -13.79 7.49
N PRO A 292 -9.58 -14.57 7.81
CA PRO A 292 -9.79 -15.89 7.21
C PRO A 292 -9.81 -15.88 5.68
N TRP A 293 -10.34 -14.83 5.06
CA TRP A 293 -10.42 -14.70 3.60
C TRP A 293 -9.03 -14.57 2.93
N ILE A 294 -7.99 -14.09 3.63
CA ILE A 294 -6.61 -14.10 3.11
C ILE A 294 -5.99 -15.47 3.30
N ASP A 295 -6.34 -16.17 4.37
CA ASP A 295 -5.85 -17.52 4.61
C ASP A 295 -6.32 -18.48 3.50
N GLU A 296 -7.49 -18.22 2.89
CA GLU A 296 -7.95 -18.90 1.67
C GLU A 296 -7.05 -18.61 0.47
N VAL A 297 -6.70 -17.34 0.21
CA VAL A 297 -5.79 -16.95 -0.88
C VAL A 297 -4.40 -17.59 -0.70
N VAL A 298 -3.88 -17.60 0.53
CA VAL A 298 -2.60 -18.26 0.86
C VAL A 298 -2.70 -19.78 0.66
N THR A 299 -3.82 -20.38 1.03
CA THR A 299 -4.05 -21.82 0.85
C THR A 299 -4.11 -22.20 -0.63
N ASP A 300 -4.77 -21.37 -1.44
CA ASP A 300 -4.85 -21.55 -2.89
C ASP A 300 -3.49 -21.39 -3.58
N PHE A 301 -2.72 -20.39 -3.16
CA PHE A 301 -1.33 -20.22 -3.60
C PHE A 301 -0.49 -21.46 -3.31
N ASN A 302 -0.54 -21.95 -2.06
CA ASN A 302 0.23 -23.14 -1.65
C ASN A 302 -0.19 -24.40 -2.42
N ARG A 303 -1.47 -24.51 -2.79
CA ARG A 303 -1.97 -25.59 -3.64
C ARG A 303 -1.39 -25.47 -5.05
N SER A 304 -1.52 -24.31 -5.67
CA SER A 304 -1.01 -24.04 -7.02
C SER A 304 0.49 -24.29 -7.14
N VAL A 305 1.28 -23.90 -6.13
CA VAL A 305 2.72 -24.18 -6.09
C VAL A 305 3.00 -25.68 -5.95
N ARG A 306 2.22 -26.41 -5.16
CA ARG A 306 2.37 -27.87 -5.03
C ARG A 306 2.08 -28.55 -6.37
N ASP A 307 1.00 -28.17 -7.03
CA ASP A 307 0.58 -28.75 -8.31
C ASP A 307 1.66 -28.53 -9.38
N LEU A 308 2.23 -27.32 -9.44
CA LEU A 308 3.37 -26.99 -10.30
C LEU A 308 4.58 -27.92 -10.06
N LEU A 309 4.93 -28.16 -8.79
CA LEU A 309 6.06 -29.02 -8.41
C LEU A 309 5.81 -30.52 -8.66
N THR A 310 4.55 -30.94 -8.77
CA THR A 310 4.17 -32.33 -9.03
C THR A 310 3.82 -32.60 -10.49
N SER A 311 3.83 -31.59 -11.36
CA SER A 311 3.54 -31.76 -12.77
C SER A 311 4.69 -32.47 -13.50
N PRO A 312 4.43 -33.39 -14.46
CA PRO A 312 5.47 -34.13 -15.18
C PRO A 312 6.39 -33.28 -16.08
N GLU A 313 6.13 -31.98 -16.22
CA GLU A 313 6.86 -31.06 -17.11
C GLU A 313 7.99 -30.30 -16.38
N GLY A 314 8.37 -30.76 -15.19
CA GLY A 314 9.39 -30.13 -14.33
C GLY A 314 10.83 -30.62 -14.52
N ASP A 315 11.24 -30.97 -15.75
CA ASP A 315 12.64 -31.21 -16.18
C ASP A 315 12.95 -30.37 -17.45
#